data_AF-A0A655RUD2-F1
#
_entry.id   AF-A0A655RUD2-F1
#
_cell.length_a   1.000
_cell.length_b   1.000
_cell.length_c   1.000
_cell.angle_alpha   90.00
_cell.angle_beta   90.00
_cell.angle_gamma   90.00
#
_symmetry.space_group_name_H-M   'P 1'
#
loop_
_entity.id
_entity.type
_entity.pdbx_description
1 polymer ?
#
loop_
_entity_poly.entity_id
_entity_poly.type
_entity_poly.pdbx_seq_one_letter_code
_entity_poly.pdbx_strand_id
1 'polypeptide(L)'
;MGEDSLLFYAAGFLPTADTRNLKKQMLLAASEESALKVARMMFAKRFPDADLEDKTLKSMMGMEGNRVKALYQQKAEQYGVGWRGRQFTPGKFSLSDLTNQIMTASNAALYGILCSAIHSMGYSPHIGFIHSGSPLPFVYDMADLYKEHLCIDLAFSLTRDMAGHYDKHKVSDAFRKRVISMDLLQQVSSDINELMGGGNARRTSK
;
A
#
# COMPACT_ATOMS: atom_id res chain seq x y z
N MET A 1 -16.85 0.46 -5.98
CA MET A 1 -16.60 0.35 -4.53
C MET A 1 -17.90 -0.06 -3.84
N GLY A 2 -17.87 -0.95 -2.86
CA GLY A 2 -19.05 -1.32 -2.05
C GLY A 2 -19.29 -0.41 -0.85
N GLU A 3 -20.26 -0.78 0.00
CA GLU A 3 -20.96 0.08 0.98
C GLU A 3 -20.10 0.78 2.05
N ASP A 4 -18.81 0.42 2.19
CA ASP A 4 -17.87 1.11 3.11
C ASP A 4 -16.60 1.64 2.43
N SER A 5 -16.49 1.58 1.08
CA SER A 5 -15.24 1.82 0.34
C SER A 5 -14.06 0.90 0.70
N LEU A 6 -14.34 -0.16 1.48
CA LEU A 6 -13.31 -1.09 1.96
C LEU A 6 -12.99 -2.21 0.98
N LEU A 7 -13.82 -2.40 -0.06
CA LEU A 7 -13.69 -3.51 -1.01
C LEU A 7 -13.83 -3.02 -2.46
N PHE A 8 -12.86 -3.45 -3.28
CA PHE A 8 -12.91 -3.32 -4.73
C PHE A 8 -13.63 -4.53 -5.32
N TYR A 9 -14.67 -4.28 -6.13
CA TYR A 9 -15.51 -5.35 -6.70
C TYR A 9 -15.36 -5.48 -8.21
N ALA A 10 -15.32 -4.35 -8.92
CA ALA A 10 -15.28 -4.34 -10.38
C ALA A 10 -14.61 -3.05 -10.87
N ALA A 11 -13.97 -3.14 -12.03
CA ALA A 11 -13.51 -2.01 -12.82
C ALA A 11 -14.33 -1.93 -14.10
N GLY A 12 -14.83 -0.74 -14.44
CA GLY A 12 -15.47 -0.47 -15.74
C GLY A 12 -14.52 0.33 -16.62
N PHE A 13 -14.37 -0.06 -17.88
CA PHE A 13 -13.56 0.66 -18.85
C PHE A 13 -14.43 1.15 -20.01
N LEU A 14 -14.29 2.43 -20.36
CA LEU A 14 -14.92 2.97 -21.56
C LEU A 14 -14.17 2.44 -22.80
N PRO A 15 -14.85 2.18 -23.93
CA PRO A 15 -14.18 1.78 -25.18
C PRO A 15 -13.14 2.78 -25.68
N THR A 16 -13.25 4.04 -25.25
CA THR A 16 -12.36 5.15 -25.59
C THR A 16 -11.21 5.35 -24.59
N ALA A 17 -11.11 4.53 -23.54
CA ALA A 17 -10.03 4.62 -22.58
C ALA A 17 -8.68 4.35 -23.28
N ASP A 18 -7.73 5.27 -23.11
CA ASP A 18 -6.41 5.11 -23.71
C ASP A 18 -5.50 4.20 -22.87
N THR A 19 -4.50 3.60 -23.53
CA THR A 19 -3.60 2.60 -22.94
C THR A 19 -2.20 3.16 -22.65
N ARG A 20 -2.01 4.48 -22.66
CA ARG A 20 -0.67 5.10 -22.57
C ARG A 20 0.02 4.77 -21.24
N ASN A 21 -0.71 4.87 -20.13
CA ASN A 21 -0.19 4.60 -18.80
C ASN A 21 0.12 3.11 -18.60
N LEU A 22 -0.75 2.22 -19.06
CA LEU A 22 -0.48 0.78 -19.07
C LEU A 22 0.78 0.45 -19.87
N LYS A 23 0.92 0.95 -21.10
CA LYS A 23 2.13 0.74 -21.92
C LYS A 23 3.39 1.23 -21.21
N LYS A 24 3.33 2.41 -20.57
CA LYS A 24 4.44 2.99 -19.81
C LYS A 24 4.86 2.08 -18.66
N GLN A 25 3.90 1.59 -17.88
CA GLN A 25 4.17 0.66 -16.79
C GLN A 25 4.79 -0.65 -17.30
N MET A 26 4.30 -1.20 -18.42
CA MET A 26 4.87 -2.42 -18.99
C MET A 26 6.32 -2.22 -19.41
N LEU A 27 6.64 -1.09 -20.05
CA LEU A 27 8.02 -0.77 -20.45
C LEU A 27 8.96 -0.66 -19.24
N LEU A 28 8.49 -0.06 -18.13
CA LEU A 28 9.26 0.03 -16.90
C LEU A 28 9.43 -1.34 -16.20
N ALA A 29 8.42 -2.19 -16.26
CA ALA A 29 8.45 -3.50 -15.62
C ALA A 29 9.20 -4.57 -16.44
N ALA A 30 9.33 -4.39 -17.75
CA ALA A 30 9.95 -5.37 -18.65
C ALA A 30 11.47 -5.45 -18.55
N SER A 31 12.15 -4.41 -18.04
CA SER A 31 13.60 -4.43 -17.79
C SER A 31 13.88 -4.48 -16.29
N GLU A 32 14.77 -5.39 -15.89
CA GLU A 32 15.21 -5.51 -14.50
C GLU A 32 15.82 -4.20 -13.97
N GLU A 33 16.54 -3.47 -14.82
CA GLU A 33 17.17 -2.20 -14.45
C GLU A 33 16.11 -1.12 -14.16
N SER A 34 15.13 -0.95 -15.05
CA SER A 34 14.08 0.04 -14.85
C SER A 34 13.15 -0.34 -13.70
N ALA A 35 12.85 -1.63 -13.56
CA ALA A 35 12.03 -2.11 -12.45
C ALA A 35 12.72 -1.88 -11.10
N LEU A 36 14.02 -2.17 -11.02
CA LEU A 36 14.82 -1.92 -9.83
C LEU A 36 14.93 -0.42 -9.52
N LYS A 37 15.00 0.44 -10.55
CA LYS A 37 14.97 1.89 -10.37
C LYS A 37 13.66 2.36 -9.74
N VAL A 38 12.50 1.88 -10.23
CA VAL A 38 11.19 2.20 -9.64
C VAL A 38 11.10 1.68 -8.21
N ALA A 39 11.55 0.45 -7.95
CA ALA A 39 11.59 -0.11 -6.60
C ALA A 39 12.45 0.75 -5.66
N ARG A 40 13.63 1.19 -6.09
CA ARG A 40 14.49 2.11 -5.33
C ARG A 40 13.77 3.41 -4.97
N MET A 41 13.04 4.01 -5.91
CA MET A 41 12.24 5.21 -5.62
C MET A 41 11.17 4.95 -4.56
N MET A 42 10.49 3.79 -4.60
CA MET A 42 9.53 3.39 -3.56
C MET A 42 10.19 3.17 -2.18
N PHE A 43 11.39 2.61 -2.13
CA PHE A 43 12.14 2.47 -0.88
C PHE A 43 12.65 3.81 -0.36
N ALA A 44 13.12 4.72 -1.24
CA ALA A 44 13.59 6.05 -0.83
C ALA A 44 12.49 6.85 -0.11
N LYS A 45 11.22 6.72 -0.52
CA LYS A 45 10.07 7.32 0.18
C LYS A 45 9.88 6.80 1.62
N ARG A 46 10.33 5.58 1.92
CA ARG A 46 10.25 4.96 3.26
C ARG A 46 11.53 5.11 4.08
N PHE A 47 12.64 5.38 3.40
CA PHE A 47 13.98 5.55 3.97
C PHE A 47 14.62 6.82 3.41
N PRO A 48 14.12 8.02 3.78
CA PRO A 48 14.57 9.28 3.17
C PRO A 48 16.07 9.53 3.36
N ASP A 49 16.65 9.01 4.43
CA ASP A 49 18.06 9.22 4.78
C ASP A 49 18.98 8.06 4.36
N ALA A 50 18.45 7.00 3.73
CA ALA A 50 19.25 5.84 3.34
C ALA A 50 19.83 6.01 1.93
N ASP A 51 21.12 5.72 1.78
CA ASP A 51 21.73 5.52 0.47
C ASP A 51 21.33 4.14 -0.09
N LEU A 52 20.60 4.16 -1.20
CA LEU A 52 20.06 2.98 -1.87
C LEU A 52 20.69 2.69 -3.24
N GLU A 53 21.64 3.50 -3.71
CA GLU A 53 22.11 3.50 -5.11
C GLU A 53 22.57 2.09 -5.56
N ASP A 54 23.43 1.46 -4.78
CA ASP A 54 24.00 0.14 -5.07
C ASP A 54 23.23 -1.03 -4.43
N LYS A 55 22.07 -0.77 -3.80
CA LYS A 55 21.33 -1.82 -3.12
C LYS A 55 20.51 -2.66 -4.10
N THR A 56 20.63 -3.98 -3.95
CA THR A 56 19.76 -4.95 -4.62
C THR A 56 18.36 -4.92 -4.03
N LEU A 57 17.35 -5.37 -4.80
CA LEU A 57 15.98 -5.49 -4.32
C LEU A 57 15.89 -6.32 -3.02
N LYS A 58 16.59 -7.46 -2.98
CA LYS A 58 16.64 -8.34 -1.81
C LYS A 58 17.21 -7.63 -0.57
N SER A 59 18.23 -6.79 -0.75
CA SER A 59 18.82 -6.00 0.34
C SER A 59 17.80 -4.99 0.89
N MET A 60 17.13 -4.24 0.02
CA MET A 60 16.11 -3.26 0.42
C MET A 60 14.90 -3.92 1.11
N MET A 61 14.46 -5.09 0.63
CA MET A 61 13.40 -5.87 1.29
C MET A 61 13.82 -6.34 2.70
N GLY A 62 15.09 -6.71 2.90
CA GLY A 62 15.62 -7.05 4.21
C GLY A 62 15.61 -5.85 5.18
N MET A 63 15.99 -4.67 4.68
CA MET A 63 15.91 -3.41 5.45
C MET A 63 14.48 -3.11 5.87
N GLU A 64 13.52 -3.24 4.96
CA GLU A 64 12.10 -3.02 5.24
C GLU A 64 11.54 -4.01 6.25
N GLY A 65 11.92 -5.29 6.15
CA GLY A 65 11.54 -6.29 7.14
C GLY A 65 11.98 -5.92 8.56
N ASN A 66 13.19 -5.37 8.72
CA ASN A 66 13.69 -4.89 10.01
C ASN A 66 12.97 -3.62 10.47
N ARG A 67 12.77 -2.65 9.56
CA ARG A 67 12.04 -1.40 9.83
C ARG A 67 10.62 -1.68 10.34
N VAL A 68 9.88 -2.57 9.66
CA VAL A 68 8.50 -2.91 10.01
C VAL A 68 8.44 -3.65 11.36
N LYS A 69 9.39 -4.53 11.66
CA LYS A 69 9.47 -5.18 12.98
C LYS A 69 9.70 -4.16 14.10
N ALA A 70 10.64 -3.23 13.90
CA ALA A 70 10.91 -2.17 14.86
C ALA A 70 9.69 -1.24 15.04
N LEU A 71 9.01 -0.89 13.94
CA LEU A 71 7.79 -0.11 13.96
C LEU A 71 6.69 -0.78 14.80
N TYR A 72 6.46 -2.08 14.62
CA TYR A 72 5.48 -2.80 15.45
C TYR A 72 5.83 -2.75 16.94
N GLN A 73 7.10 -2.96 17.28
CA GLN A 73 7.55 -2.89 18.67
C GLN A 73 7.35 -1.48 19.25
N GLN A 74 7.74 -0.44 18.51
CA GLN A 74 7.55 0.95 18.90
C GLN A 74 6.07 1.28 19.13
N LYS A 75 5.17 0.82 18.24
CA LYS A 75 3.72 1.07 18.37
C LYS A 75 3.12 0.26 19.53
N ALA A 76 3.58 -0.96 19.75
CA ALA A 76 3.20 -1.76 20.91
C ALA A 76 3.51 -1.02 22.23
N GLU A 77 4.72 -0.47 22.34
CA GLU A 77 5.16 0.31 23.50
C GLU A 77 4.39 1.64 23.62
N GLN A 78 4.29 2.41 22.52
CA GLN A 78 3.61 3.70 22.48
C GLN A 78 2.15 3.62 22.95
N TYR A 79 1.44 2.57 22.54
CA TYR A 79 0.01 2.40 22.86
C TYR A 79 -0.26 1.44 24.03
N GLY A 80 0.77 0.81 24.61
CA GLY A 80 0.63 -0.15 25.71
C GLY A 80 -0.11 -1.43 25.31
N VAL A 81 0.08 -1.90 24.06
CA VAL A 81 -0.61 -3.06 23.50
C VAL A 81 0.35 -4.22 23.38
N GLY A 82 0.00 -5.38 23.95
CA GLY A 82 0.78 -6.60 23.78
C GLY A 82 0.79 -7.06 22.32
N TRP A 83 1.97 -7.21 21.73
CA TRP A 83 2.14 -7.62 20.33
C TRP A 83 2.93 -8.93 20.22
N ARG A 84 2.36 -9.92 19.52
CA ARG A 84 2.98 -11.24 19.30
C ARG A 84 3.33 -11.50 17.83
N GLY A 85 3.33 -10.44 17.01
CA GLY A 85 3.53 -10.53 15.57
C GLY A 85 2.24 -10.54 14.76
N ARG A 86 2.41 -10.33 13.46
CA ARG A 86 1.31 -10.35 12.49
C ARG A 86 0.84 -11.78 12.29
N GLN A 87 -0.41 -12.07 12.64
CA GLN A 87 -1.02 -13.38 12.45
C GLN A 87 -2.41 -13.22 11.82
N PHE A 88 -2.69 -14.02 10.80
CA PHE A 88 -4.00 -14.07 10.14
C PHE A 88 -4.21 -15.46 9.56
N THR A 89 -5.38 -16.02 9.82
CA THR A 89 -5.83 -17.26 9.18
C THR A 89 -6.99 -16.94 8.24
N PRO A 90 -6.85 -17.19 6.93
CA PRO A 90 -7.94 -17.01 5.97
C PRO A 90 -9.23 -17.70 6.45
N GLY A 91 -10.35 -16.97 6.35
CA GLY A 91 -11.66 -17.46 6.80
C GLY A 91 -11.89 -17.48 8.31
N LYS A 92 -10.89 -17.14 9.15
CA LYS A 92 -10.99 -17.16 10.62
C LYS A 92 -10.65 -15.80 11.25
N PHE A 93 -11.33 -14.75 10.80
CA PHE A 93 -11.13 -13.38 11.29
C PHE A 93 -11.33 -13.24 12.81
N SER A 94 -12.38 -13.86 13.36
CA SER A 94 -12.72 -13.79 14.77
C SER A 94 -11.69 -14.44 15.72
N LEU A 95 -10.79 -15.30 15.21
CA LEU A 95 -9.77 -15.98 16.02
C LEU A 95 -8.48 -15.17 16.18
N SER A 96 -8.30 -14.09 15.42
CA SER A 96 -7.16 -13.19 15.58
C SER A 96 -7.36 -12.24 16.76
N ASP A 97 -6.28 -11.81 17.39
CA ASP A 97 -6.35 -10.72 18.37
C ASP A 97 -6.86 -9.42 17.72
N LEU A 98 -7.36 -8.52 18.56
CA LEU A 98 -8.01 -7.28 18.11
C LEU A 98 -7.12 -6.44 17.20
N THR A 99 -5.83 -6.30 17.51
CA THR A 99 -4.88 -5.53 16.68
C THR A 99 -4.74 -6.16 15.29
N ASN A 100 -4.61 -7.48 15.22
CA ASN A 100 -4.54 -8.22 13.97
C ASN A 100 -5.86 -8.13 13.17
N GLN A 101 -7.02 -8.11 13.84
CA GLN A 101 -8.31 -7.90 13.20
C GLN A 101 -8.41 -6.51 12.55
N ILE A 102 -8.13 -5.46 13.32
CA ILE A 102 -8.18 -4.06 12.85
C ILE A 102 -7.22 -3.85 11.68
N MET A 103 -5.98 -4.36 11.79
CA MET A 103 -4.99 -4.26 10.73
C MET A 103 -5.41 -5.05 9.47
N THR A 104 -6.05 -6.22 9.62
CA THR A 104 -6.59 -6.98 8.48
C THR A 104 -7.67 -6.19 7.75
N ALA A 105 -8.63 -5.64 8.50
CA ALA A 105 -9.72 -4.84 7.94
C ALA A 105 -9.20 -3.57 7.25
N SER A 106 -8.28 -2.85 7.90
CA SER A 106 -7.69 -1.62 7.37
C SER A 106 -6.82 -1.87 6.13
N ASN A 107 -6.07 -2.98 6.08
CA ASN A 107 -5.31 -3.36 4.89
C ASN A 107 -6.24 -3.67 3.72
N ALA A 108 -7.31 -4.43 3.93
CA ALA A 108 -8.29 -4.73 2.88
C ALA A 108 -8.89 -3.44 2.31
N ALA A 109 -9.22 -2.50 3.19
CA ALA A 109 -9.73 -1.18 2.82
C ALA A 109 -8.75 -0.37 1.97
N LEU A 110 -7.50 -0.28 2.42
CA LEU A 110 -6.45 0.42 1.69
C LEU A 110 -6.23 -0.21 0.31
N TYR A 111 -6.19 -1.54 0.22
CA TYR A 111 -6.05 -2.24 -1.05
C TYR A 111 -7.21 -1.95 -2.00
N GLY A 112 -8.45 -1.87 -1.48
CA GLY A 112 -9.62 -1.48 -2.26
C GLY A 112 -9.45 -0.12 -2.91
N ILE A 113 -9.11 0.90 -2.11
CA ILE A 113 -8.88 2.29 -2.54
C ILE A 113 -7.78 2.36 -3.60
N LEU A 114 -6.63 1.74 -3.32
CA LEU A 114 -5.48 1.76 -4.23
C LEU A 114 -5.78 1.04 -5.54
N CYS A 115 -6.46 -0.10 -5.49
CA CYS A 115 -6.86 -0.83 -6.70
C CYS A 115 -7.76 0.05 -7.60
N SER A 116 -8.70 0.78 -7.00
CA SER A 116 -9.54 1.72 -7.74
C SER A 116 -8.75 2.87 -8.35
N ALA A 117 -7.85 3.49 -7.58
CA ALA A 117 -7.03 4.59 -8.05
C ALA A 117 -6.12 4.15 -9.22
N ILE A 118 -5.45 3.00 -9.07
CA ILE A 118 -4.59 2.41 -10.10
C ILE A 118 -5.37 2.17 -11.39
N HIS A 119 -6.55 1.54 -11.30
CA HIS A 119 -7.40 1.31 -12.47
C HIS A 119 -7.89 2.63 -13.09
N SER A 120 -8.33 3.58 -12.27
CA SER A 120 -8.81 4.89 -12.74
C SER A 120 -7.72 5.69 -13.45
N MET A 121 -6.45 5.47 -13.09
CA MET A 121 -5.30 6.11 -13.74
C MET A 121 -4.80 5.34 -14.97
N GLY A 122 -5.46 4.24 -15.36
CA GLY A 122 -5.09 3.46 -16.56
C GLY A 122 -3.84 2.58 -16.38
N TYR A 123 -3.48 2.24 -15.14
CA TYR A 123 -2.43 1.29 -14.82
C TYR A 123 -3.03 -0.10 -14.50
N SER A 124 -2.18 -1.14 -14.54
CA SER A 124 -2.54 -2.49 -14.14
C SER A 124 -2.17 -2.75 -12.68
N PRO A 125 -3.09 -3.24 -11.83
CA PRO A 125 -2.76 -3.68 -10.47
C PRO A 125 -1.91 -4.96 -10.47
N HIS A 126 -1.85 -5.68 -11.60
CA HIS A 126 -1.20 -6.99 -11.70
C HIS A 126 0.30 -6.93 -12.00
N ILE A 127 0.86 -5.74 -12.21
CA ILE A 127 2.27 -5.56 -12.61
C ILE A 127 2.99 -4.66 -11.60
N GLY A 128 3.57 -5.29 -10.58
CA GLY A 128 4.38 -4.61 -9.56
C GLY A 128 5.87 -4.59 -9.90
N PHE A 129 6.62 -3.88 -9.06
CA PHE A 129 8.05 -3.66 -9.11
C PHE A 129 8.78 -4.27 -7.90
N ILE A 130 8.11 -4.43 -6.75
CA ILE A 130 8.67 -5.08 -5.56
C ILE A 130 8.01 -6.44 -5.36
N HIS A 131 6.67 -6.48 -5.34
CA HIS A 131 5.93 -7.72 -5.22
C HIS A 131 5.76 -8.41 -6.57
N SER A 132 5.85 -9.73 -6.58
CA SER A 132 5.59 -10.59 -7.75
C SER A 132 4.90 -11.87 -7.33
N GLY A 133 4.26 -12.58 -8.28
CA GLY A 133 3.57 -13.86 -8.01
C GLY A 133 2.36 -13.78 -7.07
N SER A 134 1.86 -12.57 -6.81
CA SER A 134 0.68 -12.32 -5.98
C SER A 134 -0.48 -11.78 -6.82
N PRO A 135 -1.73 -11.75 -6.32
CA PRO A 135 -2.87 -11.35 -7.14
C PRO A 135 -2.83 -9.87 -7.58
N LEU A 136 -2.35 -8.97 -6.72
CA LEU A 136 -2.37 -7.52 -6.93
C LEU A 136 -1.03 -6.85 -6.54
N PRO A 137 0.10 -7.25 -7.14
CA PRO A 137 1.43 -6.83 -6.72
C PRO A 137 1.61 -5.31 -6.69
N PHE A 138 1.10 -4.57 -7.69
CA PHE A 138 1.26 -3.13 -7.71
C PHE A 138 0.42 -2.43 -6.64
N VAL A 139 -0.72 -3.01 -6.26
CA VAL A 139 -1.51 -2.53 -5.11
C VAL A 139 -0.70 -2.69 -3.82
N TYR A 140 0.01 -3.81 -3.65
CA TYR A 140 0.83 -4.04 -2.46
C TYR A 140 2.05 -3.13 -2.41
N ASP A 141 2.71 -2.91 -3.55
CA ASP A 141 3.81 -1.94 -3.67
C ASP A 141 3.38 -0.53 -3.22
N MET A 142 2.24 -0.06 -3.73
CA MET A 142 1.70 1.25 -3.37
C MET A 142 1.23 1.29 -1.91
N ALA A 143 0.63 0.21 -1.41
CA ALA A 143 0.12 0.17 -0.04
C ALA A 143 1.22 0.31 1.00
N ASP A 144 2.40 -0.26 0.75
CA ASP A 144 3.52 -0.18 1.69
C ASP A 144 4.03 1.26 1.90
N LEU A 145 3.71 2.21 1.02
CA LEU A 145 4.01 3.64 1.22
C LEU A 145 3.12 4.27 2.32
N TYR A 146 1.92 3.73 2.57
CA TYR A 146 0.91 4.37 3.43
C TYR A 146 0.50 3.52 4.64
N LYS A 147 0.83 2.22 4.65
CA LYS A 147 0.39 1.24 5.66
C LYS A 147 0.78 1.61 7.08
N GLU A 148 1.93 2.26 7.27
CA GLU A 148 2.37 2.69 8.60
C GLU A 148 1.32 3.58 9.28
N HIS A 149 0.91 4.65 8.61
CA HIS A 149 -0.07 5.58 9.16
C HIS A 149 -1.50 5.04 9.10
N LEU A 150 -1.91 4.48 7.96
CA LEU A 150 -3.31 4.13 7.73
C LEU A 150 -3.74 2.80 8.37
N CYS A 151 -2.82 1.87 8.59
CA CYS A 151 -3.15 0.52 9.03
C CYS A 151 -2.47 0.16 10.34
N ILE A 152 -1.14 0.31 10.43
CA ILE A 152 -0.37 -0.12 11.60
C ILE A 152 -0.69 0.79 12.78
N ASP A 153 -0.40 2.08 12.69
CA ASP A 153 -0.67 3.02 13.77
C ASP A 153 -2.16 3.06 14.16
N LEU A 154 -3.05 2.97 13.17
CA LEU A 154 -4.50 2.90 13.41
C LEU A 154 -4.87 1.68 14.26
N ALA A 155 -4.37 0.50 13.91
CA ALA A 155 -4.69 -0.73 14.63
C ALA A 155 -4.25 -0.67 16.09
N PHE A 156 -3.04 -0.19 16.37
CA PHE A 156 -2.57 -0.06 17.75
C PHE A 156 -3.34 0.99 18.54
N SER A 157 -3.64 2.15 17.93
CA SER A 157 -4.43 3.20 18.59
C SER A 157 -5.83 2.71 18.96
N LEU A 158 -6.52 2.05 18.02
CA LEU A 158 -7.88 1.55 18.26
C LEU A 158 -7.93 0.35 19.19
N THR A 159 -6.94 -0.53 19.19
CA THR A 159 -6.90 -1.65 20.16
C THR A 159 -6.96 -1.14 21.59
N ARG A 160 -6.22 -0.06 21.88
CA ARG A 160 -6.26 0.59 23.20
C ARG A 160 -7.66 1.15 23.51
N ASP A 161 -8.27 1.83 22.54
CA ASP A 161 -9.56 2.51 22.71
C ASP A 161 -10.79 1.58 22.75
N MET A 162 -10.65 0.33 22.32
CA MET A 162 -11.76 -0.60 22.12
C MET A 162 -11.83 -1.72 23.17
N ALA A 163 -10.91 -1.72 24.13
CA ALA A 163 -10.93 -2.61 25.30
C ALA A 163 -11.18 -4.10 24.97
N GLY A 164 -10.67 -4.58 23.84
CA GLY A 164 -10.75 -5.99 23.44
C GLY A 164 -11.96 -6.39 22.57
N HIS A 165 -12.88 -5.45 22.25
CA HIS A 165 -14.05 -5.74 21.42
C HIS A 165 -13.93 -5.11 20.04
N TYR A 166 -14.00 -5.94 18.99
CA TYR A 166 -13.99 -5.47 17.61
C TYR A 166 -15.31 -4.80 17.22
N ASP A 167 -15.22 -3.58 16.70
CA ASP A 167 -16.33 -2.79 16.14
C ASP A 167 -15.97 -2.34 14.74
N LYS A 168 -16.66 -2.89 13.75
CA LYS A 168 -16.43 -2.60 12.33
C LYS A 168 -16.68 -1.13 11.99
N HIS A 169 -17.67 -0.48 12.61
CA HIS A 169 -18.05 0.89 12.29
C HIS A 169 -17.00 1.85 12.81
N LYS A 170 -16.54 1.65 14.05
CA LYS A 170 -15.46 2.46 14.64
C LYS A 170 -14.16 2.35 13.84
N VAL A 171 -13.80 1.15 13.37
CA VAL A 171 -12.62 0.94 12.51
C VAL A 171 -12.79 1.64 11.16
N SER A 172 -13.92 1.43 10.48
CA SER A 172 -14.21 2.04 9.17
C SER A 172 -14.20 3.58 9.23
N ASP A 173 -14.84 4.16 10.25
CA ASP A 173 -14.91 5.61 10.43
C ASP A 173 -13.54 6.22 10.75
N ALA A 174 -12.76 5.59 11.63
CA ALA A 174 -11.43 6.07 11.96
C ALA A 174 -10.46 5.95 10.76
N PHE A 175 -10.54 4.84 10.01
CA PHE A 175 -9.77 4.66 8.78
C PHE A 175 -10.12 5.73 7.74
N ARG A 176 -11.42 5.95 7.48
CA ARG A 176 -11.90 6.98 6.55
C ARG A 176 -11.42 8.37 6.94
N LYS A 177 -11.47 8.72 8.24
CA LYS A 177 -10.94 9.99 8.74
C LYS A 177 -9.45 10.17 8.42
N ARG A 178 -8.62 9.13 8.63
CA ARG A 178 -7.19 9.19 8.31
C ARG A 178 -6.92 9.31 6.81
N VAL A 179 -7.68 8.57 5.99
CA VAL A 179 -7.61 8.64 4.52
C VAL A 179 -7.89 10.05 4.03
N ILE A 180 -8.95 10.69 4.55
CA ILE A 180 -9.33 12.06 4.19
C ILE A 180 -8.29 13.06 4.68
N SER A 181 -7.83 12.94 5.93
CA SER A 181 -6.84 13.88 6.49
C SER A 181 -5.48 13.82 5.78
N MET A 182 -5.14 12.67 5.21
CA MET A 182 -3.90 12.48 4.43
C MET A 182 -4.04 12.94 2.98
N ASP A 183 -5.25 13.23 2.51
CA ASP A 183 -5.57 13.37 1.08
C ASP A 183 -4.98 12.23 0.23
N LEU A 184 -5.29 10.99 0.64
CA LEU A 184 -4.66 9.79 0.08
C LEU A 184 -4.79 9.71 -1.44
N LEU A 185 -5.92 10.10 -2.02
CA LEU A 185 -6.13 10.01 -3.48
C LEU A 185 -5.22 10.98 -4.24
N GLN A 186 -5.04 12.20 -3.74
CA GLN A 186 -4.09 13.15 -4.31
C GLN A 186 -2.66 12.62 -4.20
N GLN A 187 -2.29 12.12 -3.02
CA GLN A 187 -0.95 11.61 -2.75
C GLN A 187 -0.62 10.39 -3.64
N VAL A 188 -1.55 9.44 -3.77
CA VAL A 188 -1.41 8.27 -4.66
C VAL A 188 -1.22 8.68 -6.10
N SER A 189 -1.98 9.67 -6.57
CA SER A 189 -1.83 10.18 -7.94
C SER A 189 -0.44 10.79 -8.16
N SER A 190 0.02 11.61 -7.23
CA SER A 190 1.35 12.23 -7.27
C SER A 190 2.46 11.18 -7.26
N ASP A 191 2.38 10.21 -6.34
CA ASP A 191 3.40 9.18 -6.18
C ASP A 191 3.46 8.25 -7.40
N ILE A 192 2.32 7.82 -7.94
CA ILE A 192 2.31 7.01 -9.18
C ILE A 192 2.90 7.79 -10.35
N ASN A 193 2.55 9.07 -10.50
CA ASN A 193 3.11 9.89 -11.57
C ASN A 193 4.63 10.02 -11.44
N GLU A 194 5.14 10.27 -10.25
CA GLU A 194 6.58 10.34 -9.98
C GLU A 194 7.28 9.02 -10.29
N LEU A 195 6.79 7.90 -9.74
CA LEU A 195 7.32 6.55 -9.93
C LEU A 195 7.35 6.14 -11.40
N MET A 196 6.33 6.55 -12.15
CA MET A 196 6.22 6.24 -13.58
C MET A 196 7.04 7.22 -14.43
N GLY A 197 7.79 8.18 -13.87
CA GLY A 197 8.63 9.12 -14.62
C GLY A 197 7.86 10.33 -15.19
N GLY A 198 6.84 10.80 -14.46
CA GLY A 198 6.09 12.01 -14.73
C GLY A 198 6.94 13.25 -14.50
N GLY A 199 7.68 13.66 -15.53
CA GLY A 199 8.50 14.88 -15.55
C GLY A 199 9.31 15.03 -16.83
N ASN A 200 9.68 13.93 -17.48
CA ASN A 200 10.35 13.94 -18.78
C ASN A 200 9.45 13.35 -19.86
N ALA A 201 8.39 14.08 -20.21
CA ALA A 201 7.75 13.92 -21.50
C ALA A 201 8.70 14.42 -22.61
N ARG A 202 9.84 13.75 -22.80
CA ARG A 202 10.47 13.77 -24.12
C ARG A 202 9.49 13.04 -25.03
N ARG A 203 8.78 13.81 -25.85
CA ARG A 203 8.10 13.33 -27.05
C ARG A 203 9.03 12.31 -27.71
N THR A 204 8.73 11.03 -27.59
CA THR A 204 9.28 10.05 -28.51
C THR A 204 8.58 10.33 -29.82
N SER A 205 9.19 11.16 -30.67
CA SER A 205 8.81 11.20 -32.07
C SER A 205 9.24 9.88 -32.68
N LYS A 206 8.28 9.15 -33.24
CA LYS A 206 8.41 8.42 -34.50
C LYS A 206 7.01 8.14 -35.01
#